data_AF-A0A918F6P1-F1
#
_entry.id   AF-A0A918F6P1-F1
#
_cell.length_a   1.000
_cell.length_b   1.000
_cell.length_c   1.000
_cell.angle_alpha   90.00
_cell.angle_beta   90.00
_cell.angle_gamma   90.00
#
_symmetry.space_group_name_H-M   'P 1'
#
loop_
_entity.id
_entity.type
_entity.pdbx_description
1 polymer ?
#
loop_
_entity_poly.entity_id
_entity_poly.type
_entity_poly.pdbx_seq_one_letter_code
_entity_poly.pdbx_strand_id
1 'polypeptide(L)'
;MNVGGTLLGKKITKTYPRRGDLQLVRLSAAASFTCSRCAQAKAARLVALRGNVLLCNGCYGRMEAERDGAGEAGQPSVVSALPSAAPRAEPTASGAWNPSRVVVEERDWGRPFSVVHTDEAVAWKLHVRAEHLLLGTCPIPAEMADRLPRTPLNVALVPIGKLALVQGAKRVAILEYQPGVKLRSDGDRPLLTGMSWHRFVLPGTRVAVRWDHRAKTRLHFAYTRLRTPVVFAGTMVRYVYDPRIMTRDLAAIDVRADRSEEIVLITLRELGYLDEQGRALLPQAALLRNITERAEPGETSTSEVENAVRRLLARKLLTWEWGSLGAGGMLHFPVRDGETPVELLCYTPTLREVEHESLRAGGHGTDAGAHRVAGHLMRIGHLGKEASVEARAAYRYDHQRAGLAGPHELPRGYTYVREHERGI
;
A
#
# COMPACT_ATOMS: atom_id res chain seq x y z
N MET A 1 1.57 -27.40 25.25
CA MET A 1 0.94 -28.26 24.24
C MET A 1 1.92 -28.45 23.11
N ASN A 2 2.41 -29.67 22.91
CA ASN A 2 3.15 -30.03 21.70
C ASN A 2 2.18 -29.88 20.53
N VAL A 3 2.43 -28.92 19.65
CA VAL A 3 1.63 -28.81 18.43
C VAL A 3 1.95 -30.07 17.63
N GLY A 4 1.01 -31.01 17.55
CA GLY A 4 1.15 -32.20 16.72
C GLY A 4 1.52 -31.80 15.29
N GLY A 5 2.14 -32.70 14.53
CA GLY A 5 2.67 -32.39 13.19
C GLY A 5 1.65 -31.90 12.15
N THR A 6 0.37 -31.74 12.53
CA THR A 6 -0.74 -31.25 11.72
C THR A 6 -1.60 -30.24 12.49
N LEU A 7 -2.02 -29.17 11.80
CA LEU A 7 -2.96 -28.16 12.26
C LEU A 7 -3.92 -27.79 11.12
N LEU A 8 -5.23 -27.69 11.40
CA LEU A 8 -6.27 -27.42 10.39
C LEU A 8 -6.24 -28.39 9.19
N GLY A 9 -5.94 -29.67 9.46
CA GLY A 9 -5.77 -30.69 8.43
C GLY A 9 -4.55 -30.50 7.52
N LYS A 10 -3.62 -29.59 7.85
CA LYS A 10 -2.39 -29.33 7.09
C LYS A 10 -1.16 -29.70 7.92
N LYS A 11 -0.12 -30.24 7.28
CA LYS A 11 1.16 -30.56 7.95
C LYS A 11 1.84 -29.27 8.38
N ILE A 12 2.35 -29.22 9.60
CA ILE A 12 3.19 -28.11 10.08
C ILE A 12 4.59 -28.30 9.50
N THR A 13 5.04 -27.33 8.70
CA THR A 13 6.37 -27.33 8.09
C THR A 13 7.41 -26.60 8.93
N LYS A 14 6.98 -25.66 9.78
CA LYS A 14 7.86 -24.91 10.67
C LYS A 14 7.13 -24.48 11.93
N THR A 15 7.80 -24.60 13.07
CA THR A 15 7.36 -24.06 14.36
C THR A 15 8.36 -22.99 14.76
N TYR A 16 7.91 -21.76 14.96
CA TYR A 16 8.78 -20.65 15.36
C TYR A 16 9.02 -20.69 16.88
N PRO A 17 10.02 -19.97 17.44
CA PRO A 17 10.18 -19.90 18.89
C PRO A 17 8.91 -19.38 19.57
N ARG A 18 8.54 -20.01 20.68
CA ARG A 18 7.38 -19.61 21.48
C ARG A 18 7.65 -18.25 22.14
N ARG A 19 6.67 -17.36 22.12
CA ARG A 19 6.75 -16.04 22.76
C ARG A 19 5.60 -15.87 23.75
N GLY A 20 5.91 -16.06 25.03
CA GLY A 20 4.90 -16.17 26.09
C GLY A 20 3.92 -17.33 25.84
N ASP A 21 2.63 -17.03 25.85
CA ASP A 21 1.56 -17.99 25.55
C ASP A 21 1.30 -18.19 24.04
N LEU A 22 2.04 -17.51 23.16
CA LEU A 22 1.86 -17.55 21.70
C LEU A 22 2.86 -18.47 21.02
N GLN A 23 2.34 -19.26 20.09
CA GLN A 23 3.13 -20.16 19.25
C GLN A 23 2.77 -19.92 17.78
N LEU A 24 3.68 -19.34 17.00
CA LEU A 24 3.50 -19.21 15.55
C LEU A 24 3.95 -20.50 14.84
N VAL A 25 3.14 -20.98 13.91
CA VAL A 25 3.45 -22.14 13.06
C VAL A 25 3.18 -21.84 11.59
N ARG A 26 3.92 -22.51 10.70
CA ARG A 26 3.72 -22.49 9.25
C ARG A 26 3.20 -23.83 8.77
N LEU A 27 2.17 -23.79 7.92
CA LEU A 27 1.50 -24.94 7.33
C LEU A 27 2.03 -25.20 5.91
N SER A 28 1.99 -26.47 5.49
CA SER A 28 2.40 -26.91 4.15
C SER A 28 1.60 -26.24 3.04
N ALA A 29 0.30 -25.98 3.26
CA ALA A 29 -0.60 -25.26 2.38
C ALA A 29 -1.45 -24.27 3.16
N ALA A 30 -2.07 -23.31 2.45
CA ALA A 30 -2.99 -22.37 3.10
C ALA A 30 -4.18 -23.13 3.70
N ALA A 31 -4.56 -22.77 4.93
CA ALA A 31 -5.74 -23.28 5.60
C ALA A 31 -6.71 -22.14 5.88
N SER A 32 -8.00 -22.44 5.76
CA SER A 32 -9.07 -21.51 6.13
C SER A 32 -9.37 -21.63 7.62
N PHE A 33 -9.38 -20.51 8.35
CA PHE A 33 -9.74 -20.45 9.76
C PHE A 33 -10.28 -19.06 10.13
N THR A 34 -11.03 -18.97 11.21
CA THR A 34 -11.48 -17.70 11.76
C THR A 34 -10.52 -17.25 12.86
N CYS A 35 -9.96 -16.04 12.73
CA CYS A 35 -9.10 -15.47 13.75
C CYS A 35 -9.93 -15.09 14.98
N SER A 36 -9.59 -15.60 16.15
CA SER A 36 -10.33 -15.32 17.39
C SER A 36 -10.22 -13.86 17.86
N ARG A 37 -9.17 -13.13 17.47
CA ARG A 37 -9.00 -11.71 17.84
C ARG A 37 -9.76 -10.75 16.93
N CYS A 38 -9.69 -10.91 15.61
CA CYS A 38 -10.35 -9.99 14.67
C CYS A 38 -11.67 -10.51 14.09
N ALA A 39 -12.09 -11.72 14.46
CA ALA A 39 -13.28 -12.40 13.98
C ALA A 39 -13.40 -12.57 12.44
N GLN A 40 -12.32 -12.30 11.70
CA GLN A 40 -12.29 -12.43 10.24
C GLN A 40 -11.92 -13.86 9.82
N ALA A 41 -12.59 -14.36 8.78
CA ALA A 41 -12.15 -15.54 8.06
C ALA A 41 -10.83 -15.24 7.34
N LYS A 42 -9.86 -16.15 7.47
CA LYS A 42 -8.51 -16.04 6.90
C LYS A 42 -8.18 -17.31 6.15
N ALA A 43 -7.55 -17.17 5.00
CA ALA A 43 -6.85 -18.24 4.32
C ALA A 43 -5.35 -17.92 4.36
N ALA A 44 -4.59 -18.66 5.17
CA ALA A 44 -3.16 -18.38 5.35
C ALA A 44 -2.35 -19.65 5.64
N ARG A 45 -1.05 -19.58 5.35
CA ARG A 45 -0.08 -20.61 5.74
C ARG A 45 0.49 -20.37 7.15
N LEU A 46 0.42 -19.14 7.65
CA LEU A 46 0.90 -18.76 8.98
C LEU A 46 -0.28 -18.63 9.93
N VAL A 47 -0.22 -19.38 11.02
CA VAL A 47 -1.26 -19.40 12.06
C VAL A 47 -0.57 -19.33 13.41
N ALA A 48 -1.01 -18.39 14.25
CA ALA A 48 -0.56 -18.31 15.63
C ALA A 48 -1.57 -19.00 16.55
N LEU A 49 -1.06 -19.73 17.53
CA LEU A 49 -1.83 -20.47 18.52
C LEU A 49 -1.67 -19.78 19.88
N ARG A 50 -2.78 -19.59 20.58
CA ARG A 50 -2.80 -19.18 21.98
C ARG A 50 -3.70 -20.14 22.74
N GLY A 51 -3.12 -21.19 23.34
CA GLY A 51 -3.90 -22.33 23.81
C GLY A 51 -4.67 -22.98 22.66
N ASN A 52 -6.00 -23.01 22.73
CA ASN A 52 -6.88 -23.60 21.72
C ASN A 52 -7.42 -22.60 20.69
N VAL A 53 -7.04 -21.32 20.77
CA VAL A 53 -7.53 -20.31 19.82
C VAL A 53 -6.51 -20.02 18.71
N LEU A 54 -7.05 -19.76 17.52
CA LEU A 54 -6.28 -19.47 16.32
C LEU A 54 -6.25 -17.97 16.05
N LEU A 55 -5.07 -17.45 15.77
CA LEU A 55 -4.80 -16.05 15.50
C LEU A 55 -4.17 -15.91 14.13
N CYS A 56 -4.59 -14.90 13.38
CA CYS A 56 -3.94 -14.56 12.12
C CYS A 56 -2.58 -13.89 12.38
N ASN A 57 -1.67 -13.99 11.41
CA ASN A 57 -0.34 -13.39 11.51
C ASN A 57 -0.36 -11.89 11.86
N GLY A 58 -1.32 -11.13 11.30
CA GLY A 58 -1.47 -9.70 11.62
C GLY A 58 -1.93 -9.43 13.07
N CYS A 59 -2.78 -10.29 13.65
CA CYS A 59 -3.16 -10.17 15.06
C CYS A 59 -2.04 -10.63 16.00
N TYR A 60 -1.28 -11.64 15.58
CA TYR A 60 -0.06 -12.07 16.27
C TYR A 60 0.97 -10.94 16.35
N GLY A 61 1.33 -10.31 15.23
CA GLY A 61 2.31 -9.21 15.21
C GLY A 61 1.90 -8.00 16.06
N ARG A 62 0.60 -7.68 16.13
CA ARG A 62 0.11 -6.63 17.04
C ARG A 62 0.25 -6.99 18.52
N MET A 63 0.01 -8.25 18.91
CA MET A 63 0.19 -8.67 20.31
C MET A 63 1.65 -8.70 20.73
N GLU A 64 2.54 -8.99 19.78
CA GLU A 64 3.99 -8.90 20.01
C GLU A 64 4.40 -7.44 20.24
N ALA A 65 3.95 -6.51 19.39
CA ALA A 65 4.21 -5.08 19.58
C ALA A 65 3.63 -4.51 20.89
N GLU A 66 2.43 -4.96 21.30
CA GLU A 66 1.79 -4.56 22.56
C GLU A 66 2.57 -5.07 23.79
N ARG A 67 3.26 -6.22 23.69
CA ARG A 67 4.11 -6.76 24.77
C ARG A 67 5.43 -6.01 24.90
N ASP A 68 6.06 -5.73 23.78
CA ASP A 68 7.34 -5.02 23.77
C ASP A 68 7.18 -3.57 24.29
N GLY A 69 6.00 -2.97 24.09
CA GLY A 69 5.65 -1.64 24.63
C GLY A 69 5.23 -1.60 26.11
N ALA A 70 4.96 -2.74 26.75
CA ALA A 70 4.50 -2.81 28.14
C ALA A 70 5.63 -3.03 29.17
N GLY A 71 6.88 -3.15 28.72
CA GLY A 71 8.04 -3.48 29.56
C GLY A 71 8.74 -2.31 30.29
N GLU A 72 8.34 -1.05 30.05
CA GLU A 72 9.04 0.14 30.58
C GLU A 72 8.29 0.91 31.67
N ALA A 73 7.34 0.28 32.37
CA ALA A 73 6.66 0.88 33.54
C ALA A 73 6.98 0.09 34.82
N GLY A 74 8.22 0.16 35.29
CA GLY A 74 8.68 -0.42 36.55
C GLY A 74 9.09 0.66 37.58
N GLN A 75 8.17 0.96 38.49
CA GLN A 75 8.31 1.41 39.89
C GLN A 75 9.41 2.43 40.32
N PRO A 76 9.03 3.52 41.04
CA PRO A 76 9.98 4.37 41.76
C PRO A 76 10.29 3.78 43.15
N SER A 77 11.52 3.30 43.35
CA SER A 77 12.07 3.05 44.69
C SER A 77 12.93 4.23 45.13
N VAL A 78 12.46 4.91 46.16
CA VAL A 78 13.14 5.97 46.89
C VAL A 78 14.02 5.33 47.97
N VAL A 79 15.35 5.50 47.93
CA VAL A 79 16.17 5.81 49.12
C VAL A 79 17.46 6.53 48.69
N SER A 80 17.71 7.66 49.35
CA SER A 80 18.89 8.54 49.27
C SER A 80 20.20 7.89 49.77
N ALA A 81 21.33 8.27 49.16
CA ALA A 81 22.54 8.80 49.84
C ALA A 81 23.66 9.16 48.81
N LEU A 82 24.18 10.39 48.90
CA LEU A 82 25.44 10.89 48.33
C LEU A 82 26.58 10.75 49.38
N PRO A 83 27.87 11.07 49.06
CA PRO A 83 28.70 10.62 47.94
C PRO A 83 30.08 10.12 48.44
N SER A 84 30.82 9.36 47.63
CA SER A 84 32.28 9.23 47.84
C SER A 84 33.02 9.19 46.52
N ALA A 85 34.11 9.95 46.47
CA ALA A 85 34.79 10.40 45.27
C ALA A 85 35.86 9.43 44.76
N ALA A 86 36.10 9.57 43.45
CA ALA A 86 37.25 9.18 42.63
C ALA A 86 37.19 7.83 41.89
N PRO A 87 37.84 7.68 40.70
CA PRO A 87 38.37 8.69 39.77
C PRO A 87 37.66 8.67 38.40
N ARG A 88 37.95 9.72 37.61
CA ARG A 88 37.59 9.94 36.20
C ARG A 88 37.67 8.64 35.36
N ALA A 89 36.51 8.15 34.91
CA ALA A 89 36.42 7.41 33.66
C ALA A 89 36.00 8.42 32.59
N GLU A 90 36.85 8.58 31.57
CA GLU A 90 36.45 9.21 30.32
C GLU A 90 35.16 8.56 29.82
N PRO A 91 34.20 9.31 29.25
CA PRO A 91 33.02 8.72 28.66
C PRO A 91 33.49 7.90 27.44
N THR A 92 33.65 6.59 27.65
CA THR A 92 33.69 5.61 26.60
C THR A 92 32.45 5.83 25.74
N ALA A 93 32.69 6.19 24.49
CA ALA A 93 31.69 6.42 23.45
C ALA A 93 30.55 5.40 23.59
N SER A 94 29.41 5.89 24.07
CA SER A 94 28.21 5.08 24.27
C SER A 94 27.72 4.56 22.93
N GLY A 95 27.90 3.26 22.70
CA GLY A 95 27.22 2.45 21.70
C GLY A 95 27.30 2.97 20.27
N ALA A 96 28.24 2.46 19.47
CA ALA A 96 28.23 2.64 18.03
C ALA A 96 26.85 2.29 17.45
N TRP A 97 26.07 3.32 17.09
CA TRP A 97 24.74 3.18 16.55
C TRP A 97 24.79 2.38 15.25
N ASN A 98 23.90 1.39 15.08
CA ASN A 98 23.87 0.57 13.88
C ASN A 98 23.07 1.29 12.77
N PRO A 99 23.70 1.83 11.71
CA PRO A 99 23.04 2.59 10.66
C PRO A 99 22.07 1.75 9.82
N SER A 100 22.05 0.43 10.01
CA SER A 100 20.98 -0.38 9.45
C SER A 100 19.67 -0.10 10.20
N ARG A 101 19.64 -0.08 11.54
CA ARG A 101 18.40 0.02 12.33
C ARG A 101 17.89 1.46 12.38
N VAL A 102 17.22 1.86 11.31
CA VAL A 102 16.63 3.18 11.17
C VAL A 102 15.12 3.12 11.41
N VAL A 103 14.62 4.11 12.13
CA VAL A 103 13.18 4.33 12.35
C VAL A 103 12.73 5.42 11.39
N VAL A 104 11.69 5.12 10.61
CA VAL A 104 11.03 6.12 9.76
C VAL A 104 9.70 6.44 10.40
N GLU A 105 9.43 7.72 10.62
CA GLU A 105 8.15 8.18 11.17
C GLU A 105 7.01 7.80 10.20
N GLU A 106 6.20 6.81 10.56
CA GLU A 106 5.02 6.44 9.79
C GLU A 106 3.85 7.34 10.20
N ARG A 107 3.60 8.36 9.40
CA ARG A 107 2.40 9.19 9.55
C ARG A 107 1.18 8.45 9.01
N ASP A 108 0.10 8.44 9.80
CA ASP A 108 -1.18 7.87 9.39
C ASP A 108 -1.93 8.80 8.42
N TRP A 109 -1.42 8.90 7.19
CA TRP A 109 -1.94 9.81 6.16
C TRP A 109 -3.38 9.49 5.70
N GLY A 110 -3.92 8.33 6.10
CA GLY A 110 -5.30 7.94 5.84
C GLY A 110 -6.32 8.55 6.81
N ARG A 111 -5.86 9.16 7.92
CA ARG A 111 -6.77 9.75 8.91
C ARG A 111 -7.49 10.99 8.40
N PRO A 112 -8.73 11.22 8.86
CA PRO A 112 -9.42 12.48 8.64
C PRO A 112 -8.64 13.66 9.21
N PHE A 113 -8.63 14.78 8.49
CA PHE A 113 -7.97 16.02 8.87
C PHE A 113 -8.80 17.24 8.43
N SER A 114 -8.41 18.43 8.89
CA SER A 114 -9.14 19.69 8.63
C SER A 114 -10.63 19.57 8.93
N VAL A 115 -10.97 19.06 10.12
CA VAL A 115 -12.38 18.95 10.53
C VAL A 115 -12.90 20.34 10.91
N VAL A 116 -14.03 20.71 10.32
CA VAL A 116 -14.67 22.01 10.49
C VAL A 116 -16.12 21.77 10.90
N HIS A 117 -16.51 22.41 12.00
CA HIS A 117 -17.87 22.43 12.49
C HIS A 117 -18.50 23.78 12.16
N THR A 118 -19.71 23.73 11.62
CA THR A 118 -20.57 24.89 11.41
C THR A 118 -21.94 24.56 11.98
N ASP A 119 -22.78 25.56 12.24
CA ASP A 119 -24.13 25.33 12.78
C ASP A 119 -25.01 24.45 11.87
N GLU A 120 -24.65 24.35 10.59
CA GLU A 120 -25.43 23.61 9.58
C GLU A 120 -24.80 22.29 9.14
N ALA A 121 -23.49 22.11 9.36
CA ALA A 121 -22.78 20.95 8.83
C ALA A 121 -21.43 20.71 9.51
N VAL A 122 -20.99 19.46 9.39
CA VAL A 122 -19.61 19.05 9.66
C VAL A 122 -18.93 18.70 8.35
N ALA A 123 -17.71 19.20 8.15
CA ALA A 123 -16.90 18.87 6.99
C ALA A 123 -15.50 18.43 7.40
N TRP A 124 -14.90 17.50 6.67
CA TRP A 124 -13.53 17.05 6.87
C TRP A 124 -12.89 16.65 5.55
N LYS A 125 -11.57 16.43 5.57
CA LYS A 125 -10.82 15.89 4.44
C LYS A 125 -10.15 14.59 4.84
N LEU A 126 -9.88 13.73 3.87
CA LEU A 126 -9.06 12.55 4.04
C LEU A 126 -8.34 12.23 2.74
N HIS A 127 -7.26 11.46 2.83
CA HIS A 127 -6.64 10.83 1.67
C HIS A 127 -7.03 9.35 1.64
N VAL A 128 -7.41 8.88 0.45
CA VAL A 128 -7.81 7.49 0.25
C VAL A 128 -6.57 6.61 0.28
N ARG A 129 -6.58 5.51 1.05
CA ARG A 129 -5.51 4.51 1.08
C ARG A 129 -5.87 3.32 0.20
N ALA A 130 -4.89 2.52 -0.23
CA ALA A 130 -5.15 1.27 -0.95
C ALA A 130 -6.06 0.32 -0.13
N GLU A 131 -5.89 0.28 1.19
CA GLU A 131 -6.78 -0.49 2.07
C GLU A 131 -8.24 -0.01 2.04
N HIS A 132 -8.46 1.31 1.91
CA HIS A 132 -9.81 1.88 1.83
C HIS A 132 -10.51 1.44 0.54
N LEU A 133 -9.76 1.45 -0.57
CA LEU A 133 -10.24 0.98 -1.87
C LEU A 133 -10.55 -0.51 -1.84
N LEU A 134 -9.63 -1.32 -1.31
CA LEU A 134 -9.74 -2.77 -1.26
C LEU A 134 -10.87 -3.24 -0.36
N LEU A 135 -11.04 -2.61 0.81
CA LEU A 135 -12.01 -3.02 1.81
C LEU A 135 -13.37 -2.30 1.67
N GLY A 136 -13.48 -1.34 0.75
CA GLY A 136 -14.69 -0.52 0.61
C GLY A 136 -14.99 0.26 1.89
N THR A 137 -13.96 0.84 2.51
CA THR A 137 -14.06 1.57 3.77
C THR A 137 -13.71 3.05 3.62
N CYS A 138 -14.21 3.88 4.52
CA CYS A 138 -13.79 5.28 4.64
C CYS A 138 -13.68 5.66 6.13
N PRO A 139 -12.50 6.07 6.61
CA PRO A 139 -12.36 6.61 7.96
C PRO A 139 -13.22 7.86 8.16
N ILE A 140 -13.73 8.05 9.37
CA ILE A 140 -14.40 9.29 9.78
C ILE A 140 -13.78 9.82 11.07
N PRO A 141 -13.93 11.13 11.36
CA PRO A 141 -13.43 11.69 12.61
C PRO A 141 -14.03 10.96 13.82
N ALA A 142 -13.24 10.75 14.88
CA ALA A 142 -13.69 10.05 16.10
C ALA A 142 -14.97 10.68 16.66
N GLU A 143 -15.00 12.01 16.71
CA GLU A 143 -16.15 12.83 17.13
C GLU A 143 -17.42 12.66 16.28
N MET A 144 -17.32 12.09 15.07
CA MET A 144 -18.47 11.83 14.21
C MET A 144 -19.11 10.46 14.47
N ALA A 145 -18.47 9.57 15.22
CA ALA A 145 -18.98 8.23 15.54
C ALA A 145 -20.34 8.26 16.25
N ASP A 146 -20.54 9.26 17.10
CA ASP A 146 -21.76 9.40 17.91
C ASP A 146 -22.78 10.34 17.28
N ARG A 147 -22.35 11.20 16.36
CA ARG A 147 -23.21 12.18 15.68
C ARG A 147 -23.91 11.63 14.46
N LEU A 148 -23.26 10.72 13.73
CA LEU A 148 -23.86 10.11 12.55
C LEU A 148 -24.95 9.10 12.94
N PRO A 149 -26.05 9.04 12.19
CA PRO A 149 -27.07 8.01 12.41
C PRO A 149 -26.48 6.60 12.34
N ARG A 150 -26.96 5.72 13.22
CA ARG A 150 -26.67 4.27 13.17
C ARG A 150 -27.47 3.57 12.06
N THR A 151 -28.43 4.25 11.45
CA THR A 151 -29.15 3.78 10.27
C THR A 151 -28.26 3.82 9.03
N PRO A 152 -28.59 3.05 7.97
CA PRO A 152 -27.82 3.10 6.74
C PRO A 152 -27.75 4.52 6.15
N LEU A 153 -26.54 4.93 5.81
CA LEU A 153 -26.22 6.23 5.22
C LEU A 153 -26.21 6.13 3.71
N ASN A 154 -26.39 7.29 3.08
CA ASN A 154 -26.34 7.48 1.64
C ASN A 154 -25.14 8.36 1.31
N VAL A 155 -24.25 7.88 0.43
CA VAL A 155 -23.08 8.63 -0.03
C VAL A 155 -23.34 9.16 -1.43
N ALA A 156 -23.20 10.48 -1.60
CA ALA A 156 -23.30 11.15 -2.89
C ALA A 156 -21.90 11.65 -3.31
N LEU A 157 -21.40 11.15 -4.43
CA LEU A 157 -20.11 11.53 -5.00
C LEU A 157 -20.30 12.74 -5.93
N VAL A 158 -19.56 13.81 -5.70
CA VAL A 158 -19.73 15.10 -6.39
C VAL A 158 -18.36 15.73 -6.78
N PRO A 159 -18.29 16.54 -7.84
CA PRO A 159 -17.12 17.41 -8.08
C PRO A 159 -17.11 18.59 -7.08
N ILE A 160 -15.93 18.98 -6.55
CA ILE A 160 -15.83 19.97 -5.46
C ILE A 160 -16.40 21.35 -5.80
N GLY A 161 -16.37 21.75 -7.07
CA GLY A 161 -16.92 23.03 -7.54
C GLY A 161 -18.42 23.21 -7.28
N LYS A 162 -19.09 22.17 -6.77
CA LYS A 162 -20.50 22.20 -6.38
C LYS A 162 -20.75 21.95 -4.88
N LEU A 163 -19.71 21.79 -4.05
CA LEU A 163 -19.88 21.52 -2.61
C LEU A 163 -20.39 22.76 -1.84
N ALA A 164 -19.97 23.96 -2.25
CA ALA A 164 -20.49 25.22 -1.72
C ALA A 164 -21.90 25.58 -2.23
N LEU A 165 -22.37 24.90 -3.29
CA LEU A 165 -23.68 25.15 -3.92
C LEU A 165 -24.77 24.16 -3.47
N VAL A 166 -24.47 23.25 -2.54
CA VAL A 166 -25.47 22.32 -2.00
C VAL A 166 -26.55 23.06 -1.17
N GLN A 167 -26.31 24.32 -0.80
CA GLN A 167 -27.25 25.19 -0.08
C GLN A 167 -28.35 25.82 -0.94
N GLY A 168 -28.38 25.67 -2.28
CA GLY A 168 -29.39 26.36 -3.07
C GLY A 168 -29.60 25.83 -4.49
N ALA A 169 -30.70 25.11 -4.68
CA ALA A 169 -31.51 24.93 -5.91
C ALA A 169 -30.84 24.62 -7.28
N LYS A 170 -29.52 24.53 -7.41
CA LYS A 170 -28.86 24.07 -8.65
C LYS A 170 -28.54 22.59 -8.54
N ARG A 171 -29.11 21.78 -9.46
CA ARG A 171 -28.82 20.35 -9.62
C ARG A 171 -27.30 20.11 -9.59
N VAL A 172 -26.82 19.62 -8.45
CA VAL A 172 -25.45 19.13 -8.35
C VAL A 172 -25.36 17.91 -9.25
N ALA A 173 -24.36 17.90 -10.14
CA ALA A 173 -24.13 16.72 -10.97
C ALA A 173 -23.54 15.67 -10.05
N ILE A 174 -24.40 14.79 -9.54
CA ILE A 174 -24.00 13.62 -8.77
C ILE A 174 -23.29 12.70 -9.75
N LEU A 175 -22.02 12.42 -9.49
CA LEU A 175 -21.24 11.45 -10.27
C LEU A 175 -21.80 10.06 -10.03
N GLU A 176 -22.11 9.76 -8.77
CA GLU A 176 -22.61 8.47 -8.34
C GLU A 176 -23.29 8.60 -6.98
N TYR A 177 -24.31 7.77 -6.74
CA TYR A 177 -25.05 7.71 -5.50
C TYR A 177 -25.02 6.28 -4.96
N GLN A 178 -24.66 6.14 -3.67
CA GLN A 178 -24.46 4.85 -3.02
C GLN A 178 -25.33 4.76 -1.77
N PRO A 179 -26.43 3.99 -1.81
CA PRO A 179 -27.23 3.72 -0.63
C PRO A 179 -26.62 2.60 0.23
N GLY A 180 -27.00 2.56 1.51
CA GLY A 180 -26.74 1.38 2.35
C GLY A 180 -25.37 1.34 3.04
N VAL A 181 -24.62 2.45 3.03
CA VAL A 181 -23.32 2.56 3.69
C VAL A 181 -23.51 2.51 5.20
N LYS A 182 -22.75 1.66 5.90
CA LYS A 182 -22.93 1.43 7.34
C LYS A 182 -21.82 2.07 8.14
N LEU A 183 -22.19 2.72 9.23
CA LEU A 183 -21.25 3.18 10.24
C LEU A 183 -20.82 2.00 11.13
N ARG A 184 -19.52 1.75 11.21
CA ARG A 184 -18.91 0.85 12.19
C ARG A 184 -18.08 1.69 13.16
N SER A 185 -18.47 1.66 14.43
CA SER A 185 -17.78 2.35 15.52
C SER A 185 -17.16 1.37 16.53
N ASP A 186 -16.79 0.17 16.08
CA ASP A 186 -16.15 -0.83 16.94
C ASP A 186 -14.64 -0.53 17.03
N GLY A 187 -14.18 -0.11 18.22
CA GLY A 187 -12.82 0.33 18.51
C GLY A 187 -12.54 1.83 18.30
N ASP A 188 -11.28 2.23 18.50
CA ASP A 188 -10.84 3.64 18.54
C ASP A 188 -10.90 4.39 17.19
N ARG A 189 -11.35 3.74 16.12
CA ARG A 189 -11.33 4.29 14.76
C ARG A 189 -12.65 4.03 14.04
N PRO A 190 -13.61 4.95 14.12
CA PRO A 190 -14.87 4.80 13.41
C PRO A 190 -14.66 4.88 11.90
N LEU A 191 -15.43 4.10 11.16
CA LEU A 191 -15.32 3.99 9.72
C LEU A 191 -16.66 3.65 9.08
N LEU A 192 -16.85 4.15 7.87
CA LEU A 192 -17.91 3.73 6.97
C LEU A 192 -17.49 2.43 6.28
N THR A 193 -18.43 1.49 6.13
CA THR A 193 -18.24 0.20 5.46
C THR A 193 -19.30 0.01 4.37
N GLY A 194 -18.97 -0.84 3.38
CA GLY A 194 -19.86 -1.11 2.25
C GLY A 194 -19.84 -0.01 1.19
N MET A 195 -18.78 0.79 1.15
CA MET A 195 -18.58 1.79 0.11
C MET A 195 -18.01 1.16 -1.15
N SER A 196 -18.45 1.64 -2.31
CA SER A 196 -17.88 1.27 -3.62
C SER A 196 -17.12 2.46 -4.17
N TRP A 197 -15.80 2.52 -4.00
CA TRP A 197 -15.03 3.64 -4.53
C TRP A 197 -15.08 3.66 -6.07
N HIS A 198 -15.38 4.82 -6.65
CA HIS A 198 -15.43 4.96 -8.10
C HIS A 198 -14.05 4.66 -8.71
N ARG A 199 -14.00 4.03 -9.89
CA ARG A 199 -12.78 3.59 -10.58
C ARG A 199 -11.71 4.66 -10.86
N PHE A 200 -12.05 5.94 -10.77
CA PHE A 200 -11.08 7.03 -10.94
C PHE A 200 -10.35 7.40 -9.64
N VAL A 201 -10.83 6.88 -8.50
CA VAL A 201 -10.24 7.13 -7.18
C VAL A 201 -9.06 6.19 -7.02
N LEU A 202 -7.88 6.79 -6.92
CA LEU A 202 -6.62 6.09 -6.69
C LEU A 202 -6.18 6.27 -5.23
N PRO A 203 -5.25 5.45 -4.71
CA PRO A 203 -4.57 5.77 -3.47
C PRO A 203 -4.03 7.20 -3.48
N GLY A 204 -3.96 7.86 -2.33
CA GLY A 204 -3.59 9.26 -2.19
C GLY A 204 -4.64 10.27 -2.63
N THR A 205 -5.71 9.88 -3.36
CA THR A 205 -6.76 10.83 -3.78
C THR A 205 -7.34 11.56 -2.58
N ARG A 206 -7.35 12.89 -2.63
CA ARG A 206 -7.91 13.74 -1.58
C ARG A 206 -9.41 13.89 -1.75
N VAL A 207 -10.15 13.54 -0.71
CA VAL A 207 -11.61 13.60 -0.66
C VAL A 207 -12.02 14.58 0.43
N ALA A 208 -12.90 15.52 0.09
CA ALA A 208 -13.57 16.36 1.07
C ALA A 208 -14.96 15.78 1.35
N VAL A 209 -15.28 15.52 2.61
CA VAL A 209 -16.56 14.99 3.02
C VAL A 209 -17.34 16.09 3.73
N ARG A 210 -18.64 16.20 3.44
CA ARG A 210 -19.57 17.10 4.13
C ARG A 210 -20.81 16.32 4.55
N TRP A 211 -21.20 16.49 5.81
CA TRP A 211 -22.46 16.03 6.36
C TRP A 211 -23.30 17.22 6.80
N ASP A 212 -24.49 17.36 6.22
CA ASP A 212 -25.43 18.41 6.60
C ASP A 212 -26.37 17.88 7.70
N HIS A 213 -26.51 18.64 8.79
CA HIS A 213 -27.31 18.25 9.94
C HIS A 213 -28.79 18.00 9.58
N ARG A 214 -29.31 18.70 8.55
CA ARG A 214 -30.70 18.54 8.09
C ARG A 214 -30.88 17.34 7.17
N ALA A 215 -29.83 16.96 6.44
CA ALA A 215 -29.88 15.84 5.50
C ALA A 215 -29.93 14.46 6.19
N LYS A 216 -29.74 14.42 7.52
CA LYS A 216 -29.76 13.28 8.44
C LYS A 216 -28.87 12.11 8.00
N THR A 217 -29.22 11.41 6.92
CA THR A 217 -28.55 10.19 6.44
C THR A 217 -27.64 10.39 5.23
N ARG A 218 -27.50 11.62 4.68
CA ARG A 218 -26.72 11.85 3.46
C ARG A 218 -25.35 12.47 3.72
N LEU A 219 -24.31 11.85 3.17
CA LEU A 219 -22.93 12.35 3.12
C LEU A 219 -22.56 12.74 1.69
N HIS A 220 -21.89 13.88 1.55
CA HIS A 220 -21.38 14.38 0.28
C HIS A 220 -19.87 14.19 0.21
N PHE A 221 -19.40 13.45 -0.80
CA PHE A 221 -17.99 13.15 -1.04
C PHE A 221 -17.54 13.93 -2.26
N ALA A 222 -16.60 14.85 -2.08
CA ALA A 222 -16.20 15.82 -3.06
C ALA A 222 -14.75 15.63 -3.53
N TYR A 223 -14.57 15.62 -4.85
CA TYR A 223 -13.25 15.48 -5.48
C TYR A 223 -12.82 16.77 -6.16
N THR A 224 -11.59 17.20 -5.91
CA THR A 224 -10.99 18.37 -6.59
C THR A 224 -10.23 17.89 -7.81
N ARG A 225 -10.60 18.31 -9.01
CA ARG A 225 -9.83 18.00 -10.23
C ARG A 225 -8.51 18.76 -10.22
N LEU A 226 -7.46 18.13 -10.74
CA LEU A 226 -6.23 18.83 -11.07
C LEU A 226 -6.48 19.78 -12.24
N ARG A 227 -5.74 20.90 -12.28
CA ARG A 227 -5.77 21.81 -13.44
C ARG A 227 -5.25 21.10 -14.69
N THR A 228 -4.15 20.37 -14.53
CA THR A 228 -3.55 19.52 -15.55
C THR A 228 -3.47 18.10 -14.98
N PRO A 229 -4.07 17.09 -15.64
CA PRO A 229 -3.87 15.69 -15.29
C PRO A 229 -2.40 15.30 -15.40
N VAL A 230 -1.95 14.42 -14.51
CA VAL A 230 -0.57 13.94 -14.47
C VAL A 230 -0.54 12.42 -14.56
N VAL A 231 0.52 11.86 -15.15
CA VAL A 231 0.81 10.43 -15.10
C VAL A 231 1.83 10.19 -14.00
N PHE A 232 1.40 9.43 -12.99
CA PHE A 232 2.24 8.98 -11.89
C PHE A 232 2.52 7.49 -12.07
N ALA A 233 3.78 7.11 -12.32
CA ALA A 233 4.18 5.72 -12.52
C ALA A 233 3.22 4.94 -13.45
N GLY A 234 3.02 5.47 -14.66
CA GLY A 234 2.12 4.89 -15.67
C GLY A 234 0.61 5.10 -15.41
N THR A 235 0.21 5.60 -14.24
CA THR A 235 -1.19 5.77 -13.86
C THR A 235 -1.66 7.22 -14.03
N MET A 236 -2.75 7.40 -14.78
CA MET A 236 -3.36 8.72 -15.00
C MET A 236 -4.09 9.22 -13.74
N VAL A 237 -3.62 10.35 -13.19
CA VAL A 237 -4.19 11.02 -12.02
C VAL A 237 -4.90 12.29 -12.45
N ARG A 238 -6.20 12.37 -12.16
CA ARG A 238 -7.08 13.48 -12.57
C ARG A 238 -7.53 14.38 -11.42
N TYR A 239 -7.30 13.95 -10.18
CA TYR A 239 -7.79 14.61 -8.98
C TYR A 239 -6.65 14.89 -8.03
N VAL A 240 -6.79 15.91 -7.19
CA VAL A 240 -5.79 16.28 -6.19
C VAL A 240 -5.51 15.07 -5.30
N TYR A 241 -4.23 14.83 -5.06
CA TYR A 241 -3.74 13.64 -4.36
C TYR A 241 -2.53 13.99 -3.48
N ASP A 242 -2.21 13.10 -2.56
CA ASP A 242 -0.95 13.12 -1.81
C ASP A 242 0.06 12.17 -2.48
N PRO A 243 1.18 12.70 -3.01
CA PRO A 243 2.17 11.88 -3.70
C PRO A 243 2.87 10.87 -2.77
N ARG A 244 2.90 11.11 -1.46
CA ARG A 244 3.50 10.17 -0.48
C ARG A 244 2.69 8.88 -0.43
N ILE A 245 1.37 8.99 -0.29
CA ILE A 245 0.50 7.82 -0.30
C ILE A 245 0.58 7.11 -1.65
N MET A 246 0.59 7.85 -2.77
CA MET A 246 0.74 7.24 -4.09
C MET A 246 2.05 6.42 -4.20
N THR A 247 3.19 6.99 -3.80
CA THR A 247 4.48 6.28 -3.83
C THR A 247 4.43 4.99 -3.01
N ARG A 248 3.87 5.05 -1.80
CA ARG A 248 3.78 3.94 -0.84
C ARG A 248 2.78 2.87 -1.25
N ASP A 249 1.53 3.26 -1.45
CA ASP A 249 0.42 2.34 -1.64
C ASP A 249 0.41 1.74 -3.06
N LEU A 250 1.14 2.35 -4.01
CA LEU A 250 1.38 1.79 -5.35
C LEU A 250 2.78 1.17 -5.48
N ALA A 251 3.50 0.89 -4.38
CA ALA A 251 4.89 0.43 -4.40
C ALA A 251 5.13 -0.76 -5.34
N ALA A 252 4.22 -1.74 -5.31
CA ALA A 252 4.29 -2.96 -6.11
C ALA A 252 3.73 -2.83 -7.54
N ILE A 253 3.21 -1.66 -7.93
CA ILE A 253 2.58 -1.46 -9.25
C ILE A 253 3.58 -0.85 -10.23
N ASP A 254 3.55 -1.36 -11.47
CA ASP A 254 4.29 -0.91 -12.65
C ASP A 254 5.82 -0.98 -12.55
N VAL A 255 6.34 -1.89 -11.72
CA VAL A 255 7.79 -2.14 -11.65
C VAL A 255 8.21 -3.09 -12.78
N ARG A 256 8.50 -2.54 -13.95
CA ARG A 256 9.06 -3.30 -15.10
C ARG A 256 10.58 -3.41 -14.95
N ALA A 257 11.01 -4.20 -13.98
CA ALA A 257 12.43 -4.41 -13.69
C ALA A 257 12.73 -5.90 -13.54
N ASP A 258 14.02 -6.26 -13.49
CA ASP A 258 14.37 -7.59 -13.00
C ASP A 258 13.94 -7.74 -11.53
N ARG A 259 13.79 -8.98 -11.07
CA ARG A 259 13.25 -9.29 -9.73
C ARG A 259 14.01 -8.59 -8.59
N SER A 260 15.33 -8.48 -8.69
CA SER A 260 16.15 -7.85 -7.65
C SER A 260 15.94 -6.34 -7.61
N GLU A 261 15.89 -5.69 -8.77
CA GLU A 261 15.55 -4.28 -8.89
C GLU A 261 14.13 -3.97 -8.44
N GLU A 262 13.18 -4.87 -8.72
CA GLU A 262 11.80 -4.77 -8.26
C GLU A 262 11.72 -4.74 -6.74
N ILE A 263 12.37 -5.70 -6.07
CA ILE A 263 12.42 -5.76 -4.61
C ILE A 263 13.06 -4.51 -4.00
N VAL A 264 14.12 -3.97 -4.63
CA VAL A 264 14.76 -2.72 -4.21
C VAL A 264 13.77 -1.56 -4.26
N LEU A 265 13.10 -1.36 -5.40
CA LEU A 265 12.17 -0.25 -5.59
C LEU A 265 10.95 -0.37 -4.67
N ILE A 266 10.37 -1.57 -4.51
CA ILE A 266 9.25 -1.81 -3.60
C ILE A 266 9.65 -1.50 -2.17
N THR A 267 10.75 -2.07 -1.69
CA THR A 267 11.20 -1.90 -0.28
C THR A 267 11.49 -0.44 0.02
N LEU A 268 12.15 0.27 -0.90
CA LEU A 268 12.46 1.68 -0.75
C LEU A 268 11.18 2.54 -0.64
N ARG A 269 10.18 2.28 -1.50
CA ARG A 269 8.91 3.02 -1.52
C ARG A 269 8.02 2.70 -0.32
N GLU A 270 7.98 1.45 0.10
CA GLU A 270 7.21 1.00 1.27
C GLU A 270 7.79 1.53 2.58
N LEU A 271 9.11 1.49 2.76
CA LEU A 271 9.75 1.72 4.07
C LEU A 271 10.54 3.01 4.18
N GLY A 272 10.89 3.64 3.06
CA GLY A 272 11.63 4.88 3.06
C GLY A 272 10.88 6.04 3.71
N TYR A 273 11.63 7.03 4.17
CA TYR A 273 11.09 8.35 4.44
C TYR A 273 10.47 8.90 3.14
N LEU A 274 9.27 9.48 3.23
CA LEU A 274 8.63 10.14 2.08
C LEU A 274 8.52 11.64 2.32
N ASP A 275 9.14 12.41 1.43
CA ASP A 275 9.03 13.86 1.43
C ASP A 275 7.72 14.35 0.79
N GLU A 276 7.52 15.66 0.76
CA GLU A 276 6.27 16.27 0.25
C GLU A 276 6.05 16.03 -1.26
N GLN A 277 7.11 15.73 -2.00
CA GLN A 277 7.08 15.41 -3.42
C GLN A 277 6.84 13.90 -3.67
N GLY A 278 6.83 13.09 -2.60
CA GLY A 278 6.68 11.64 -2.67
C GLY A 278 7.97 10.91 -3.05
N ARG A 279 9.14 11.55 -2.94
CA ARG A 279 10.43 10.87 -3.07
C ARG A 279 10.63 9.94 -1.90
N ALA A 280 11.16 8.75 -2.15
CA ALA A 280 11.42 7.74 -1.14
C ALA A 280 12.91 7.64 -0.82
N LEU A 281 13.24 7.85 0.45
CA LEU A 281 14.63 7.90 0.92
C LEU A 281 14.88 6.86 2.01
N LEU A 282 15.95 6.08 1.86
CA LEU A 282 16.35 5.07 2.85
C LEU A 282 17.87 4.83 2.78
N PRO A 283 18.57 4.64 3.90
CA PRO A 283 19.97 4.21 3.86
C PRO A 283 20.10 2.84 3.20
N GLN A 284 21.16 2.63 2.40
CA GLN A 284 21.40 1.36 1.74
C GLN A 284 21.51 0.19 2.74
N ALA A 285 22.18 0.40 3.89
CA ALA A 285 22.28 -0.61 4.93
C ALA A 285 20.90 -1.02 5.50
N ALA A 286 19.98 -0.06 5.60
CA ALA A 286 18.61 -0.32 6.03
C ALA A 286 17.81 -1.06 4.95
N LEU A 287 17.97 -0.70 3.68
CA LEU A 287 17.38 -1.40 2.54
C LEU A 287 17.80 -2.87 2.51
N LEU A 288 19.11 -3.14 2.55
CA LEU A 288 19.66 -4.50 2.48
C LEU A 288 19.12 -5.38 3.62
N ARG A 289 19.18 -4.89 4.86
CA ARG A 289 18.65 -5.63 6.01
C ARG A 289 17.16 -5.96 5.83
N ASN A 290 16.33 -4.98 5.48
CA ASN A 290 14.89 -5.21 5.33
C ASN A 290 14.59 -6.23 4.23
N ILE A 291 15.33 -6.23 3.13
CA ILE A 291 15.18 -7.23 2.08
C ILE A 291 15.58 -8.62 2.61
N THR A 292 16.74 -8.73 3.26
CA THR A 292 17.21 -10.00 3.82
C THR A 292 16.28 -10.55 4.91
N GLU A 293 15.73 -9.70 5.78
CA GLU A 293 14.79 -10.11 6.83
C GLU A 293 13.42 -10.55 6.26
N ARG A 294 13.03 -10.03 5.09
CA ARG A 294 11.77 -10.37 4.41
C ARG A 294 11.89 -11.54 3.43
N ALA A 295 13.08 -11.78 2.88
CA ALA A 295 13.32 -12.81 1.87
C ALA A 295 13.23 -14.23 2.47
N GLU A 296 12.72 -15.20 1.69
CA GLU A 296 12.87 -16.61 2.05
C GLU A 296 14.36 -17.03 1.90
N PRO A 297 14.84 -18.03 2.66
CA PRO A 297 16.21 -18.50 2.54
C PRO A 297 16.55 -18.94 1.10
N GLY A 298 17.54 -18.28 0.48
CA GLY A 298 17.99 -18.57 -0.88
C GLY A 298 17.26 -17.82 -2.01
N GLU A 299 16.34 -16.91 -1.67
CA GLU A 299 15.52 -16.21 -2.68
C GLU A 299 16.19 -14.99 -3.31
N THR A 300 17.02 -14.26 -2.55
CA THR A 300 17.80 -13.14 -3.05
C THR A 300 19.03 -12.95 -2.16
N SER A 301 20.22 -12.97 -2.75
CA SER A 301 21.48 -12.73 -2.05
C SER A 301 21.75 -11.23 -1.89
N THR A 302 22.50 -10.86 -0.84
CA THR A 302 22.89 -9.46 -0.60
C THR A 302 23.63 -8.85 -1.80
N SER A 303 24.52 -9.62 -2.44
CA SER A 303 25.27 -9.17 -3.62
C SER A 303 24.38 -8.93 -4.84
N GLU A 304 23.32 -9.71 -5.04
CA GLU A 304 22.32 -9.45 -6.10
C GLU A 304 21.59 -8.13 -5.87
N VAL A 305 21.22 -7.83 -4.63
CA VAL A 305 20.57 -6.56 -4.27
C VAL A 305 21.53 -5.38 -4.47
N GLU A 306 22.78 -5.49 -4.03
CA GLU A 306 23.79 -4.45 -4.24
C GLU A 306 24.06 -4.22 -5.75
N ASN A 307 24.10 -5.29 -6.54
CA ASN A 307 24.21 -5.19 -8.00
C ASN A 307 23.00 -4.48 -8.60
N ALA A 308 21.78 -4.77 -8.13
CA ALA A 308 20.56 -4.10 -8.57
C ALA A 308 20.58 -2.61 -8.22
N VAL A 309 21.00 -2.24 -7.00
CA VAL A 309 21.17 -0.82 -6.61
C VAL A 309 22.15 -0.11 -7.54
N ARG A 310 23.30 -0.73 -7.84
CA ARG A 310 24.28 -0.15 -8.79
C ARG A 310 23.69 0.05 -10.18
N ARG A 311 22.93 -0.91 -10.72
CA ARG A 311 22.26 -0.78 -12.02
C ARG A 311 21.18 0.31 -12.02
N LEU A 312 20.43 0.46 -10.93
CA LEU A 312 19.41 1.50 -10.78
C LEU A 312 20.03 2.90 -10.68
N LEU A 313 21.14 3.06 -9.95
CA LEU A 313 21.93 4.29 -9.89
C LEU A 313 22.52 4.64 -11.27
N ALA A 314 23.09 3.66 -11.98
CA ALA A 314 23.66 3.87 -13.31
C ALA A 314 22.61 4.36 -14.33
N ARG A 315 21.36 3.87 -14.22
CA ARG A 315 20.22 4.32 -15.03
C ARG A 315 19.53 5.57 -14.50
N LYS A 316 20.03 6.18 -13.42
CA LYS A 316 19.45 7.36 -12.75
C LYS A 316 18.01 7.17 -12.29
N LEU A 317 17.60 5.92 -12.05
CA LEU A 317 16.32 5.59 -11.41
C LEU A 317 16.41 5.74 -9.88
N LEU A 318 17.62 5.63 -9.35
CA LEU A 318 17.98 6.04 -8.00
C LEU A 318 19.05 7.13 -8.06
N THR A 319 19.10 7.92 -7.00
CA THR A 319 20.12 8.94 -6.76
C THR A 319 20.58 8.87 -5.30
N TRP A 320 21.70 9.52 -4.98
CA TRP A 320 22.16 9.71 -3.61
C TRP A 320 21.72 11.05 -3.08
N GLU A 321 21.26 11.07 -1.83
CA GLU A 321 20.87 12.25 -1.08
C GLU A 321 21.45 12.20 0.33
N TRP A 322 21.56 13.35 0.99
CA TRP A 322 22.01 13.42 2.38
C TRP A 322 20.82 13.67 3.32
N GLY A 323 20.71 12.84 4.34
CA GLY A 323 19.83 13.07 5.49
C GLY A 323 20.58 12.94 6.80
N SER A 324 19.85 12.89 7.90
CA SER A 324 20.43 12.74 9.23
C SER A 324 19.67 11.73 10.08
N LEU A 325 20.37 11.17 11.07
CA LEU A 325 19.81 10.30 12.08
C LEU A 325 19.79 11.05 13.41
N GLY A 326 18.58 11.27 13.92
CA GLY A 326 18.34 11.83 15.25
C GLY A 326 18.42 10.78 16.37
N ALA A 327 18.01 11.18 17.56
CA ALA A 327 17.92 10.27 18.72
C ALA A 327 17.05 9.04 18.40
N GLY A 328 17.49 7.86 18.86
CA GLY A 328 16.81 6.58 18.59
C GLY A 328 16.87 6.12 17.12
N GLY A 329 17.74 6.75 16.30
CA GLY A 329 17.89 6.45 14.87
C GLY A 329 16.69 6.83 14.02
N MET A 330 15.94 7.83 14.45
CA MET A 330 14.90 8.44 13.64
C MET A 330 15.53 9.08 12.40
N LEU A 331 15.05 8.71 11.22
CA LEU A 331 15.50 9.28 9.95
C LEU A 331 14.85 10.63 9.71
N HIS A 332 15.68 11.63 9.43
CA HIS A 332 15.26 12.95 8.99
C HIS A 332 15.85 13.30 7.64
N PHE A 333 15.05 14.03 6.86
CA PHE A 333 15.45 14.64 5.61
C PHE A 333 14.77 16.01 5.48
N PRO A 334 15.49 17.08 5.09
CA PRO A 334 16.95 17.13 4.85
C PRO A 334 17.77 16.96 6.15
N VAL A 335 19.10 16.99 6.04
CA VAL A 335 20.04 16.98 7.17
C VAL A 335 19.65 18.06 8.20
N ARG A 336 19.65 17.69 9.49
CA ARG A 336 19.43 18.63 10.61
C ARG A 336 20.70 18.85 11.41
N ASP A 337 20.83 20.07 11.95
CA ASP A 337 21.98 20.44 12.79
C ASP A 337 22.02 19.59 14.07
N GLY A 338 23.22 19.14 14.43
CA GLY A 338 23.47 18.34 15.64
C GLY A 338 23.08 16.86 15.51
N GLU A 339 22.58 16.41 14.36
CA GLU A 339 22.29 15.00 14.07
C GLU A 339 23.39 14.35 13.24
N THR A 340 23.46 13.01 13.24
CA THR A 340 24.49 12.26 12.50
C THR A 340 24.13 12.19 11.01
N PRO A 341 24.92 12.76 10.08
CA PRO A 341 24.64 12.68 8.65
C PRO A 341 24.71 11.25 8.12
N VAL A 342 23.86 10.92 7.16
CA VAL A 342 23.80 9.60 6.52
C VAL A 342 23.45 9.73 5.04
N GLU A 343 24.07 8.89 4.21
CA GLU A 343 23.74 8.78 2.79
C GLU A 343 22.46 7.96 2.58
N LEU A 344 21.58 8.48 1.73
CA LEU A 344 20.27 7.92 1.43
C LEU A 344 20.17 7.57 -0.04
N LEU A 345 19.71 6.35 -0.34
CA LEU A 345 19.21 6.02 -1.66
C LEU A 345 17.87 6.73 -1.84
N CYS A 346 17.74 7.49 -2.92
CA CYS A 346 16.56 8.29 -3.23
C CYS A 346 15.91 7.80 -4.53
N TYR A 347 14.65 7.39 -4.43
CA TYR A 347 13.77 7.16 -5.57
C TYR A 347 12.88 8.38 -5.77
N THR A 348 12.85 8.90 -7.00
CA THR A 348 11.96 9.98 -7.39
C THR A 348 10.86 9.44 -8.30
N PRO A 349 9.57 9.59 -7.95
CA PRO A 349 8.49 9.17 -8.82
C PRO A 349 8.49 9.99 -10.12
N THR A 350 8.41 9.31 -11.26
CA THR A 350 8.30 9.98 -12.56
C THR A 350 6.90 10.60 -12.71
N LEU A 351 6.85 11.93 -12.72
CA LEU A 351 5.65 12.71 -13.01
C LEU A 351 5.74 13.25 -14.43
N ARG A 352 4.74 12.95 -15.26
CA ARG A 352 4.60 13.54 -16.60
C ARG A 352 3.28 14.28 -16.68
N GLU A 353 3.32 15.57 -17.00
CA GLU A 353 2.10 16.29 -17.35
C GLU A 353 1.57 15.79 -18.68
N VAL A 354 0.24 15.69 -18.78
CA VAL A 354 -0.43 15.29 -20.01
C VAL A 354 -0.82 16.55 -20.77
N GLU A 355 -0.17 16.79 -21.91
CA GLU A 355 -0.56 17.88 -22.80
C GLU A 355 -2.02 17.69 -23.25
N HIS A 356 -2.75 18.81 -23.29
CA HIS A 356 -4.21 18.83 -23.41
C HIS A 356 -4.75 18.17 -24.70
N GLU A 357 -3.93 18.01 -25.73
CA GLU A 357 -4.27 17.28 -26.96
C GLU A 357 -4.44 15.77 -26.73
N SER A 358 -3.69 15.18 -25.79
CA SER A 358 -3.80 13.77 -25.41
C SER A 358 -5.08 13.48 -24.60
N LEU A 359 -5.71 14.50 -24.00
CA LEU A 359 -6.95 14.37 -23.23
C LEU A 359 -8.19 14.31 -24.12
N ARG A 360 -8.13 14.81 -25.36
CA ARG A 360 -9.22 14.69 -26.34
C ARG A 360 -9.37 13.27 -26.90
N ALA A 361 -8.32 12.45 -26.84
CA ALA A 361 -8.35 11.04 -27.21
C ALA A 361 -8.86 10.10 -26.08
N GLY A 362 -9.17 10.64 -24.89
CA GLY A 362 -9.44 9.85 -23.68
C GLY A 362 -10.82 10.05 -23.04
N GLY A 363 -11.75 10.73 -23.72
CA GLY A 363 -13.16 10.73 -23.35
C GLY A 363 -13.82 9.49 -23.94
N HIS A 364 -14.51 8.69 -23.12
CA HIS A 364 -15.43 7.66 -23.61
C HIS A 364 -16.61 8.33 -24.34
N GLY A 365 -16.37 8.81 -25.56
CA GLY A 365 -17.29 8.65 -26.67
C GLY A 365 -16.85 7.39 -27.40
N THR A 366 -17.80 6.50 -27.68
CA THR A 366 -17.65 5.52 -28.74
C THR A 366 -17.33 6.27 -30.04
N ASP A 367 -16.05 6.35 -30.38
CA ASP A 367 -15.62 6.73 -31.72
C ASP A 367 -14.63 5.67 -32.20
N ALA A 368 -14.97 5.11 -33.36
CA ALA A 368 -14.32 3.96 -33.97
C ALA A 368 -12.94 4.34 -34.52
N GLY A 369 -11.97 4.51 -33.63
CA GLY A 369 -10.56 4.61 -33.98
C GLY A 369 -9.92 3.22 -33.94
N ALA A 370 -9.24 2.83 -35.02
CA ALA A 370 -8.58 1.53 -35.16
C ALA A 370 -7.77 1.15 -33.91
N HIS A 371 -8.27 0.17 -33.16
CA HIS A 371 -7.59 -0.36 -31.98
C HIS A 371 -6.68 -1.52 -32.40
N ARG A 372 -5.37 -1.32 -32.25
CA ARG A 372 -4.38 -2.38 -32.48
C ARG A 372 -4.42 -3.40 -31.35
N VAL A 373 -4.95 -4.58 -31.63
CA VAL A 373 -5.09 -5.69 -30.68
C VAL A 373 -3.83 -6.53 -30.74
N ALA A 374 -3.07 -6.59 -29.64
CA ALA A 374 -1.89 -7.45 -29.55
C ALA A 374 -2.23 -8.93 -29.78
N GLY A 375 -1.34 -9.65 -30.46
CA GLY A 375 -1.52 -11.08 -30.71
C GLY A 375 -1.57 -11.88 -29.41
N HIS A 376 -2.54 -12.79 -29.27
CA HIS A 376 -2.76 -13.55 -28.04
C HIS A 376 -3.21 -14.99 -28.32
N LEU A 377 -3.06 -15.84 -27.31
CA LEU A 377 -3.51 -17.23 -27.35
C LEU A 377 -4.95 -17.35 -26.88
N MET A 378 -5.76 -18.06 -27.65
CA MET A 378 -7.15 -18.36 -27.31
C MET A 378 -7.31 -19.87 -27.16
N ARG A 379 -7.90 -20.31 -26.04
CA ARG A 379 -8.14 -21.73 -25.78
C ARG A 379 -9.32 -22.23 -26.62
N ILE A 380 -9.11 -23.24 -27.45
CA ILE A 380 -10.15 -23.82 -28.33
C ILE A 380 -10.35 -25.32 -28.15
N GLY A 381 -9.47 -25.99 -27.40
CA GLY A 381 -9.55 -27.45 -27.20
C GLY A 381 -10.86 -27.90 -26.52
N HIS A 382 -11.49 -27.03 -25.73
CA HIS A 382 -12.80 -27.30 -25.13
C HIS A 382 -13.95 -27.34 -26.14
N LEU A 383 -13.72 -26.86 -27.37
CA LEU A 383 -14.66 -26.87 -28.48
C LEU A 383 -14.44 -28.06 -29.43
N GLY A 384 -13.53 -29.00 -29.09
CA GLY A 384 -13.13 -30.10 -29.97
C GLY A 384 -12.40 -29.64 -31.24
N LYS A 385 -11.92 -28.39 -31.27
CA LYS A 385 -11.24 -27.79 -32.43
C LYS A 385 -9.73 -27.77 -32.23
N GLU A 386 -9.01 -27.94 -33.33
CA GLU A 386 -7.57 -27.72 -33.39
C GLU A 386 -7.23 -26.42 -34.12
N ALA A 387 -6.09 -25.83 -33.77
CA ALA A 387 -5.60 -24.64 -34.46
C ALA A 387 -5.23 -24.97 -35.91
N SER A 388 -5.56 -24.04 -36.82
CA SER A 388 -5.19 -24.14 -38.22
C SER A 388 -3.67 -24.11 -38.42
N VAL A 389 -3.21 -24.63 -39.55
CA VAL A 389 -1.79 -24.59 -39.95
C VAL A 389 -1.28 -23.15 -40.01
N GLU A 390 -2.11 -22.23 -40.47
CA GLU A 390 -1.82 -20.79 -40.54
C GLU A 390 -1.64 -20.16 -39.15
N ALA A 391 -2.50 -20.47 -38.19
CA ALA A 391 -2.38 -19.97 -36.82
C ALA A 391 -1.13 -20.51 -36.13
N ARG A 392 -0.78 -21.79 -36.36
CA ARG A 392 0.46 -22.40 -35.86
C ARG A 392 1.71 -21.75 -36.48
N ALA A 393 1.67 -21.43 -37.77
CA ALA A 393 2.77 -20.76 -38.47
C ALA A 393 2.94 -19.29 -38.01
N ALA A 394 1.84 -18.57 -37.83
CA ALA A 394 1.86 -17.20 -37.35
C ALA A 394 2.39 -17.10 -35.90
N TYR A 395 2.01 -18.05 -35.03
CA TYR A 395 2.57 -18.13 -33.69
C TYR A 395 4.09 -18.35 -33.71
N ARG A 396 4.58 -19.29 -34.53
CA ARG A 396 6.03 -19.53 -34.68
C ARG A 396 6.77 -18.26 -35.08
N TYR A 397 6.26 -17.55 -36.08
CA TYR A 397 6.88 -16.33 -36.59
C TYR A 397 6.90 -15.22 -35.52
N ASP A 398 5.77 -14.94 -34.86
CA ASP A 398 5.68 -13.86 -33.88
C ASP A 398 6.43 -14.19 -32.57
N HIS A 399 6.45 -15.45 -32.15
CA HIS A 399 7.20 -15.92 -30.99
C HIS A 399 8.72 -15.88 -31.22
N GLN A 400 9.19 -16.15 -32.45
CA GLN A 400 10.60 -15.99 -32.83
C GLN A 400 10.99 -14.51 -32.89
N ARG A 401 10.16 -13.67 -33.51
CA ARG A 401 10.40 -12.22 -33.61
C ARG A 401 10.47 -11.55 -32.24
N ALA A 402 9.67 -12.00 -31.28
CA ALA A 402 9.62 -11.45 -29.93
C ALA A 402 10.76 -11.94 -29.00
N GLY A 403 11.63 -12.86 -29.45
CA GLY A 403 12.76 -13.35 -28.66
C GLY A 403 12.36 -14.12 -27.40
N LEU A 404 11.15 -14.69 -27.35
CA LEU A 404 10.64 -15.40 -26.18
C LEU A 404 11.29 -16.79 -26.05
N ALA A 405 11.76 -17.12 -24.85
CA ALA A 405 12.37 -18.41 -24.54
C ALA A 405 11.31 -19.53 -24.43
N GLY A 406 11.60 -20.71 -24.99
CA GLY A 406 10.72 -21.89 -24.97
C GLY A 406 10.42 -22.46 -26.37
N PRO A 407 9.71 -23.60 -26.46
CA PRO A 407 9.37 -24.21 -27.74
C PRO A 407 8.49 -23.27 -28.57
N HIS A 408 8.90 -23.00 -29.81
CA HIS A 408 8.20 -22.09 -30.72
C HIS A 408 6.89 -22.67 -31.29
N GLU A 409 6.47 -23.84 -30.82
CA GLU A 409 5.25 -24.50 -31.25
C GLU A 409 4.06 -24.07 -30.40
N LEU A 410 2.91 -23.91 -31.07
CA LEU A 410 1.65 -23.52 -30.43
C LEU A 410 1.17 -24.63 -29.48
N PRO A 411 0.86 -24.33 -28.20
CA PRO A 411 0.37 -25.34 -27.26
C PRO A 411 -0.90 -26.05 -27.73
N ARG A 412 -1.00 -27.37 -27.48
CA ARG A 412 -2.19 -28.16 -27.83
C ARG A 412 -3.45 -27.57 -27.18
N GLY A 413 -4.53 -27.48 -27.96
CA GLY A 413 -5.80 -26.93 -27.51
C GLY A 413 -5.87 -25.40 -27.48
N TYR A 414 -4.87 -24.69 -28.02
CA TYR A 414 -4.88 -23.24 -28.21
C TYR A 414 -4.79 -22.90 -29.70
N THR A 415 -5.38 -21.76 -30.08
CA THR A 415 -5.17 -21.08 -31.36
C THR A 415 -4.48 -19.74 -31.13
N TYR A 416 -3.81 -19.24 -32.15
CA TYR A 416 -3.15 -17.94 -32.10
C TYR A 416 -3.94 -16.92 -32.91
N VAL A 417 -4.32 -15.84 -32.24
CA VAL A 417 -4.90 -14.66 -32.89
C VAL A 417 -3.76 -13.70 -33.13
N ARG A 418 -3.48 -13.43 -34.41
CA ARG A 418 -2.45 -12.46 -34.80
C ARG A 418 -2.84 -11.08 -34.33
N GLU A 419 -1.81 -10.25 -34.16
CA GLU A 419 -2.01 -8.82 -34.02
C GLU A 419 -2.84 -8.30 -35.21
N HIS A 420 -3.95 -7.61 -34.91
CA HIS A 420 -4.83 -7.03 -35.92
C HIS A 420 -5.45 -5.75 -35.39
N GLU A 421 -5.84 -4.86 -36.31
CA GLU A 421 -6.57 -3.65 -35.98
C GLU A 421 -8.07 -3.93 -36.02
N ARG A 422 -8.80 -3.47 -35.00
CA ARG A 422 -10.27 -3.51 -34.97
C ARG A 422 -10.82 -2.11 -35.13
N GLY A 423 -11.78 -1.95 -36.06
CA GLY A 423 -12.56 -0.71 -36.24
C GLY A 423 -12.39 -0.02 -37.59
N ILE A 424 -12.40 -0.78 -38.71
CA ILE A 424 -12.71 -0.21 -40.04
C ILE A 424 -14.22 -0.23 -40.24
#